data_AF-A0A7W2XA46-F1
#
_entry.id   AF-A0A7W2XA46-F1
#
_cell.length_a   1.000
_cell.length_b   1.000
_cell.length_c   1.000
_cell.angle_alpha   90.00
_cell.angle_beta   90.00
_cell.angle_gamma   90.00
#
_symmetry.space_group_name_H-M   'P 1'
#
loop_
_entity.id
_entity.type
_entity.pdbx_description
1 polymer ?
#
loop_
_entity_poly.entity_id
_entity_poly.type
_entity_poly.pdbx_seq_one_letter_code
_entity_poly.pdbx_strand_id
1 'polypeptide(L)'
;MKISRLGEAPDYRFSLANERTFLAWIRTALGFLAAGVALDQLAPDFATPLIREVLALLLCLFAGVLAIYGYLRWLRNEKAMRLKQDLPYTRGLFIISVILLAVAVVVMVLVFYG
;
A
#
# COMPACT_ATOMS: atom_id res chain seq x y z
N MET A 1 -21.57 -7.40 -3.67
CA MET A 1 -21.26 -5.98 -3.40
C MET A 1 -21.95 -5.12 -4.45
N LYS A 2 -23.09 -4.52 -4.09
CA LYS A 2 -24.14 -4.00 -5.00
C LYS A 2 -23.86 -2.54 -5.42
N ILE A 3 -22.64 -2.25 -5.90
CA ILE A 3 -22.25 -0.87 -6.25
C ILE A 3 -22.85 -0.44 -7.60
N SER A 4 -23.27 -1.41 -8.44
CA SER A 4 -23.87 -1.16 -9.77
C SER A 4 -25.25 -0.47 -9.76
N ARG A 5 -25.86 -0.20 -8.61
CA ARG A 5 -27.23 0.36 -8.49
C ARG A 5 -27.32 1.74 -7.84
N LEU A 6 -26.21 2.40 -7.52
CA LEU A 6 -26.20 3.72 -6.86
C LEU A 6 -25.56 4.77 -7.77
N GLY A 7 -26.38 5.71 -8.27
CA GLY A 7 -25.96 6.94 -8.96
C GLY A 7 -25.86 6.87 -10.49
N GLU A 8 -25.71 8.05 -11.12
CA GLU A 8 -25.28 8.17 -12.52
C GLU A 8 -23.90 7.53 -12.70
N ALA A 9 -23.67 6.88 -13.84
CA ALA A 9 -22.36 6.32 -14.15
C ALA A 9 -21.30 7.44 -14.12
N PRO A 10 -20.24 7.32 -13.29
CA PRO A 10 -19.15 8.28 -13.29
C PRO A 10 -18.56 8.39 -14.69
N ASP A 11 -18.19 9.60 -15.12
CA ASP A 11 -17.50 9.79 -16.39
C ASP A 11 -16.25 8.88 -16.45
N TYR A 12 -16.19 8.07 -17.50
CA TYR A 12 -15.22 6.99 -17.71
C TYR A 12 -13.77 7.47 -17.54
N ARG A 13 -13.48 8.73 -17.87
CA ARG A 13 -12.15 9.33 -17.73
C ARG A 13 -11.69 9.42 -16.27
N PHE A 14 -12.59 9.72 -15.33
CA PHE A 14 -12.26 9.79 -13.90
C PHE A 14 -12.12 8.40 -13.28
N SER A 15 -12.90 7.42 -13.75
CA SER A 15 -12.73 6.01 -13.38
C SER A 15 -11.36 5.48 -13.80
N LEU A 16 -10.97 5.71 -15.07
CA LEU A 16 -9.67 5.30 -15.61
C LEU A 16 -8.50 5.95 -14.86
N ALA A 17 -8.65 7.21 -14.44
CA ALA A 17 -7.64 7.88 -13.62
C ALA A 17 -7.48 7.24 -12.23
N ASN A 18 -8.59 6.87 -11.58
CA ASN A 18 -8.59 6.19 -10.29
C ASN A 18 -7.96 4.80 -10.39
N GLU A 19 -8.28 4.04 -11.43
CA GLU A 19 -7.66 2.74 -11.74
C GLU A 19 -6.15 2.86 -11.92
N ARG A 20 -5.66 3.87 -12.65
CA ARG A 20 -4.20 4.10 -12.78
C ARG A 20 -3.53 4.32 -11.44
N THR A 21 -4.14 5.11 -10.55
CA THR A 21 -3.59 5.31 -9.21
C THR A 21 -3.62 4.02 -8.39
N PHE A 22 -4.68 3.22 -8.50
CA PHE A 22 -4.76 1.91 -7.86
C PHE A 22 -3.65 0.97 -8.35
N LEU A 23 -3.44 0.88 -9.66
CA LEU A 23 -2.37 0.07 -10.25
C LEU A 23 -0.97 0.54 -9.82
N ALA A 24 -0.78 1.85 -9.62
CA ALA A 24 0.46 2.37 -9.05
C ALA A 24 0.67 1.91 -7.60
N TRP A 25 -0.38 1.90 -6.77
CA TRP A 25 -0.31 1.35 -5.40
C TRP A 25 0.02 -0.15 -5.38
N ILE A 26 -0.63 -0.93 -6.24
CA ILE A 26 -0.34 -2.37 -6.37
C ILE A 26 1.10 -2.61 -6.82
N ARG A 27 1.62 -1.81 -7.75
CA ARG A 27 3.03 -1.89 -8.16
C ARG A 27 3.98 -1.65 -6.99
N THR A 28 3.72 -0.63 -6.16
CA THR A 28 4.56 -0.37 -4.98
C THR A 28 4.49 -1.51 -3.96
N ALA A 29 3.29 -2.05 -3.70
CA ALA A 29 3.11 -3.20 -2.81
C ALA A 29 3.89 -4.43 -3.30
N LEU A 30 3.81 -4.74 -4.59
CA LEU A 30 4.57 -5.84 -5.20
C LEU A 30 6.08 -5.63 -5.10
N GLY A 31 6.56 -4.39 -5.23
CA GLY A 31 7.97 -4.05 -5.03
C GLY A 31 8.45 -4.36 -3.61
N PHE A 32 7.67 -3.98 -2.60
CA PHE A 32 7.98 -4.30 -1.19
C PHE A 32 7.92 -5.80 -0.90
N LEU A 33 6.93 -6.50 -1.47
CA LEU A 33 6.80 -7.95 -1.34
C LEU A 33 8.03 -8.67 -1.95
N ALA A 34 8.41 -8.28 -3.16
CA ALA A 34 9.59 -8.81 -3.84
C ALA A 34 10.87 -8.52 -3.06
N ALA A 35 11.01 -7.31 -2.48
CA ALA A 35 12.15 -6.96 -1.64
C ALA A 35 12.22 -7.82 -0.36
N GLY A 36 11.09 -8.05 0.31
CA GLY A 36 11.04 -8.92 1.50
C GLY A 36 11.45 -10.36 1.20
N VAL A 37 10.92 -10.93 0.10
CA VAL A 37 11.28 -12.29 -0.36
C VAL A 37 12.74 -12.37 -0.82
N ALA A 38 13.22 -11.35 -1.55
CA ALA A 38 14.60 -11.29 -2.01
C ALA A 38 15.58 -11.18 -0.83
N LEU A 39 15.22 -10.45 0.22
CA LEU A 39 16.05 -10.32 1.42
C LEU A 39 16.18 -11.66 2.16
N ASP A 40 15.12 -12.46 2.24
CA ASP A 40 15.19 -13.79 2.86
C ASP A 40 15.98 -14.80 2.01
N GLN A 41 15.85 -14.75 0.69
CA GLN A 41 16.43 -15.76 -0.23
C GLN A 41 17.84 -15.42 -0.76
N LEU A 42 18.11 -14.15 -1.08
CA LEU A 42 19.37 -13.73 -1.71
C LEU A 42 20.42 -13.22 -0.71
N ALA A 43 20.03 -12.93 0.53
CA ALA A 43 20.92 -12.33 1.51
C ALA A 43 21.01 -13.16 2.81
N PRO A 44 21.43 -14.44 2.75
CA PRO A 44 21.46 -15.30 3.93
C PRO A 44 22.46 -14.83 5.00
N ASP A 45 23.54 -14.16 4.60
CA ASP A 45 24.58 -13.60 5.50
C ASP A 45 24.28 -12.17 6.00
N PHE A 46 23.12 -11.59 5.63
CA PHE A 46 22.72 -10.25 6.05
C PHE A 46 22.12 -10.29 7.47
N ALA A 47 22.85 -9.74 8.44
CA ALA A 47 22.48 -9.66 9.86
C ALA A 47 22.27 -11.02 10.55
N THR A 48 21.87 -10.99 11.82
CA THR A 48 21.48 -12.20 12.55
C THR A 48 20.24 -12.86 11.92
N PRO A 49 20.12 -14.20 11.92
CA PRO A 49 19.01 -14.92 11.28
C PRO A 49 17.62 -14.42 11.72
N LEU A 50 17.50 -14.06 13.00
CA LEU A 50 16.26 -13.56 13.60
C LEU A 50 15.85 -12.19 13.02
N ILE A 51 16.81 -11.30 12.77
CA ILE A 51 16.54 -9.95 12.26
C ILE A 51 16.13 -10.00 10.80
N ARG A 52 16.79 -10.85 10.00
CA ARG A 52 16.42 -11.07 8.60
C ARG A 52 14.98 -11.55 8.47
N GLU A 53 14.58 -12.53 9.28
CA GLU A 53 13.24 -13.12 9.25
C GLU A 53 12.17 -12.08 9.67
N VAL A 54 12.42 -11.33 10.75
CA VAL A 54 11.55 -10.23 11.20
C VAL A 54 11.44 -9.14 10.12
N LEU A 55 12.54 -8.79 9.47
CA LEU A 55 12.58 -7.77 8.43
C LEU A 55 11.81 -8.20 7.18
N ALA A 56 11.99 -9.45 6.72
CA ALA A 56 11.25 -10.01 5.61
C ALA A 56 9.74 -10.06 5.91
N LEU A 57 9.36 -10.49 7.12
CA LEU A 57 7.96 -10.48 7.57
C LEU A 57 7.37 -9.06 7.60
N LEU A 58 8.11 -8.08 8.12
CA LEU A 58 7.67 -6.68 8.15
C LEU A 58 7.45 -6.10 6.75
N LEU A 59 8.37 -6.37 5.81
CA LEU A 59 8.25 -5.94 4.41
C LEU A 59 7.02 -6.58 3.72
N CYS A 60 6.80 -7.87 3.96
CA CYS A 60 5.62 -8.59 3.45
C CYS A 60 4.31 -8.04 4.04
N LEU A 61 4.28 -7.77 5.35
CA LEU A 61 3.10 -7.19 6.01
C LEU A 61 2.81 -5.79 5.45
N PHE A 62 3.86 -4.97 5.28
CA PHE A 62 3.74 -3.63 4.73
C PHE A 62 3.22 -3.63 3.30
N ALA A 63 3.69 -4.57 2.46
CA ALA A 63 3.14 -4.78 1.12
C ALA A 63 1.63 -5.11 1.15
N GLY A 64 1.20 -5.99 2.06
CA GLY A 64 -0.22 -6.33 2.24
C GLY A 64 -1.06 -5.12 2.64
N VAL A 65 -0.58 -4.31 3.59
CA VAL A 65 -1.26 -3.08 4.04
C VAL A 65 -1.39 -2.07 2.88
N LEU A 66 -0.33 -1.88 2.09
CA LEU A 66 -0.36 -1.00 0.91
C LEU A 66 -1.40 -1.47 -0.12
N ALA A 67 -1.48 -2.76 -0.40
CA ALA A 67 -2.45 -3.33 -1.33
C ALA A 67 -3.90 -3.12 -0.86
N ILE A 68 -4.18 -3.41 0.42
CA ILE A 68 -5.50 -3.22 1.04
C ILE A 68 -5.88 -1.74 1.01
N TYR A 69 -4.95 -0.84 1.36
CA TYR A 69 -5.21 0.58 1.33
C TYR A 69 -5.52 1.07 -0.10
N GLY A 70 -4.73 0.65 -1.10
CA GLY A 70 -4.95 1.02 -2.49
C GLY A 70 -6.38 0.67 -2.92
N TYR A 71 -6.86 -0.51 -2.53
CA TYR A 71 -8.22 -0.97 -2.78
C TYR A 71 -9.28 -0.14 -2.04
N LEU A 72 -9.10 0.12 -0.73
CA LEU A 72 -10.04 0.94 0.05
C LEU A 72 -10.12 2.38 -0.48
N ARG A 73 -8.99 2.95 -0.92
CA ARG A 73 -8.95 4.28 -1.53
C ARG A 73 -9.67 4.30 -2.87
N TRP A 74 -9.48 3.27 -3.70
CA TRP A 74 -10.21 3.12 -4.96
C TRP A 74 -11.73 3.06 -4.72
N LEU A 75 -12.19 2.23 -3.77
CA LEU A 75 -13.60 2.13 -3.40
C LEU A 75 -14.19 3.43 -2.87
N ARG A 76 -13.47 4.16 -2.01
CA ARG A 76 -13.91 5.45 -1.46
C ARG A 76 -14.06 6.50 -2.55
N ASN A 77 -13.10 6.56 -3.47
CA ASN A 77 -13.12 7.47 -4.61
C ASN A 77 -14.28 7.13 -5.56
N GLU A 78 -14.48 5.86 -5.89
CA GLU A 78 -15.56 5.46 -6.79
C GLU A 78 -16.95 5.72 -6.17
N LYS A 79 -17.09 5.52 -4.86
CA LYS A 79 -18.32 5.86 -4.13
C LYS A 79 -18.59 7.38 -4.17
N ALA A 80 -17.59 8.21 -3.91
CA ALA A 80 -17.73 9.67 -3.95
C ALA A 80 -18.07 10.19 -5.36
N MET A 81 -17.44 9.63 -6.40
CA MET A 81 -17.73 9.95 -7.80
C MET A 81 -19.17 9.61 -8.20
N ARG A 82 -19.69 8.45 -7.78
CA ARG A 82 -21.09 8.05 -8.02
C ARG A 82 -22.12 8.94 -7.31
N LEU A 83 -21.74 9.54 -6.18
CA LEU A 83 -22.61 10.38 -5.35
C LEU A 83 -22.49 11.89 -5.67
N LYS A 84 -21.68 12.30 -6.68
CA LYS A 84 -21.32 13.71 -6.97
C LYS A 84 -20.87 14.48 -5.72
N GLN A 85 -20.25 13.80 -4.77
CA GLN A 85 -19.71 14.41 -3.55
C GLN A 85 -18.27 14.86 -3.77
N ASP A 86 -17.85 15.90 -3.05
CA ASP A 86 -16.46 16.38 -3.07
C ASP A 86 -15.51 15.21 -2.78
N LEU A 87 -14.47 15.06 -3.63
CA LEU A 87 -13.50 14.00 -3.45
C LEU A 87 -12.84 14.16 -2.06
N PRO A 88 -12.94 13.15 -1.17
CA PRO A 88 -12.41 13.28 0.18
C PRO A 88 -10.89 13.45 0.15
N TYR A 89 -10.42 14.67 0.41
CA TYR A 89 -9.02 15.04 0.34
C TYR A 89 -8.22 14.51 1.55
N THR A 90 -7.16 13.76 1.23
CA THR A 90 -5.79 13.86 1.80
C THR A 90 -5.50 13.45 3.25
N ARG A 91 -6.45 13.02 4.07
CA ARG A 91 -6.08 12.36 5.36
C ARG A 91 -5.36 11.04 5.15
N GLY A 92 -5.74 10.30 4.11
CA GLY A 92 -5.14 9.00 3.82
C GLY A 92 -3.69 9.07 3.36
N LEU A 93 -3.25 10.18 2.74
CA LEU A 93 -1.87 10.33 2.28
C LEU A 93 -0.93 10.50 3.47
N PHE A 94 -1.37 11.32 4.45
CA PHE A 94 -0.65 11.53 5.70
C PHE A 94 -0.46 10.23 6.50
N ILE A 95 -1.53 9.42 6.64
CA ILE A 95 -1.46 8.13 7.35
C ILE A 95 -0.42 7.20 6.72
N ILE A 96 -0.37 7.11 5.39
CA ILE A 96 0.63 6.28 4.70
C ILE A 96 2.03 6.81 4.91
N SER A 97 2.25 8.11 4.78
CA SER A 97 3.58 8.70 5.00
C SER A 97 4.08 8.40 6.41
N VAL A 98 3.20 8.48 7.43
CA VAL A 98 3.53 8.13 8.82
C VAL A 98 3.82 6.64 8.98
N ILE A 99 3.02 5.75 8.41
CA ILE A 99 3.25 4.30 8.50
C ILE A 99 4.55 3.92 7.79
N LEU A 100 4.79 4.43 6.58
CA LEU A 100 6.02 4.18 5.81
C LEU A 100 7.25 4.68 6.59
N LEU A 101 7.16 5.86 7.20
CA LEU A 101 8.23 6.41 8.04
C LEU A 101 8.48 5.51 9.27
N ALA A 102 7.41 5.07 9.95
CA ALA A 102 7.53 4.19 11.10
C ALA A 102 8.19 2.85 10.72
N VAL A 103 7.77 2.24 9.61
CA VAL A 103 8.40 1.02 9.09
C VAL A 103 9.87 1.28 8.77
N ALA A 104 10.21 2.37 8.07
CA ALA A 104 11.59 2.71 7.75
C ALA A 104 12.47 2.90 9.00
N VAL A 105 11.94 3.54 10.05
CA VAL A 105 12.64 3.68 11.34
C VAL A 105 12.85 2.33 12.01
N VAL A 106 11.83 1.46 12.04
CA VAL A 106 11.94 0.11 12.62
C VAL A 106 13.01 -0.70 11.88
N VAL A 107 13.00 -0.67 10.54
CA VAL A 107 14.02 -1.33 9.72
C VAL A 107 15.42 -0.78 10.02
N MET A 108 15.56 0.54 10.10
CA MET A 108 16.84 1.19 10.41
C MET A 108 17.37 0.77 11.78
N VAL A 109 16.53 0.80 12.82
CA VAL A 109 16.90 0.37 14.17
C VAL A 109 17.33 -1.10 14.18
N LEU A 110 16.57 -1.98 13.52
CA LEU A 110 16.90 -3.40 13.42
C LEU A 110 18.27 -3.64 12.75
N VAL A 111 18.58 -2.88 11.69
CA VAL A 111 19.86 -3.02 10.96
C VAL A 111 21.05 -2.46 11.75
N PHE A 112 20.88 -1.36 12.51
CA PHE A 112 21.98 -0.76 13.27
C PHE A 112 22.26 -1.46 14.60
N TYR A 113 21.25 -2.10 15.20
CA TYR A 113 21.34 -2.67 16.55
C TYR A 113 21.40 -4.21 16.61
N GLY A 114 21.48 -4.93 15.49
CA GLY A 114 21.76 -6.37 15.56
C GLY A 114 22.36 -7.01 14.33
#